data_AF-A0A5N5CYL7-F1
#
_entry.id   AF-A0A5N5CYL7-F1
#
_cell.length_a   1.000
_cell.length_b   1.000
_cell.length_c   1.000
_cell.angle_alpha   90.00
_cell.angle_beta   90.00
_cell.angle_gamma   90.00
#
_symmetry.space_group_name_H-M   'P 1'
#
loop_
_entity.id
_entity.type
_entity.pdbx_description
1 polymer ?
#
loop_
_entity_poly.entity_id
_entity_poly.type
_entity_poly.pdbx_seq_one_letter_code
_entity_poly.pdbx_strand_id
1 'polypeptide(L)'
;MSDYYVKRSMTNASGERRRGGWQEHLPQSLDDDTVRRRVKTVLDQAAVHVENNFGDISKAEEEERESDALAAFQTPHLPAPLARLIAQSRRPTLLIKHVLAYHLVASPDLLLPPTMTELPRVVDHRPDRPRAASQALSHWRRLTAYLYPAPAADPAFLAHRNDCIEDQVDRFLGAFQPWLSSNPAADRRQNLIAIFHAAADVAYMLFSQPSAIEYDWAARPDGALVSLPGLHKLTDESGSPLPYAHVLLLPVVVSSF
;
A
#
# COMPACT_ATOMS: atom_id res chain seq x y z
N MET A 1 -26.69 28.86 -50.21
CA MET A 1 -27.13 28.03 -49.05
C MET A 1 -26.06 28.17 -47.98
N SER A 2 -25.91 29.36 -47.39
CA SER A 2 -26.66 29.92 -46.25
C SER A 2 -26.38 29.19 -44.94
N ASP A 3 -25.63 29.89 -44.09
CA ASP A 3 -25.23 29.67 -42.71
C ASP A 3 -26.29 29.06 -41.80
N TYR A 4 -25.86 28.31 -40.77
CA TYR A 4 -26.27 28.48 -39.37
C TYR A 4 -25.46 27.54 -38.45
N TYR A 5 -24.25 27.95 -38.05
CA TYR A 5 -23.59 27.42 -36.85
C TYR A 5 -23.95 28.34 -35.67
N VAL A 6 -25.00 27.98 -34.92
CA VAL A 6 -25.39 28.70 -33.70
C VAL A 6 -24.43 28.32 -32.58
N LYS A 7 -23.51 29.24 -32.25
CA LYS A 7 -22.86 29.32 -30.93
C LYS A 7 -23.97 29.48 -29.88
N ARG A 8 -24.42 28.39 -29.27
CA ARG A 8 -25.26 28.47 -28.07
C ARG A 8 -24.37 28.76 -26.87
N SER A 9 -24.10 30.05 -26.68
CA SER A 9 -23.74 30.59 -25.37
C SER A 9 -24.85 30.21 -24.40
N MET A 10 -24.61 29.24 -23.52
CA MET A 10 -25.42 29.12 -22.33
C MET A 10 -24.96 30.24 -21.40
N THR A 11 -25.64 31.37 -21.45
CA THR A 11 -25.72 32.38 -20.39
C THR A 11 -27.21 32.57 -20.12
N ASN A 12 -27.68 32.10 -18.97
CA ASN A 12 -29.03 32.42 -18.49
C ASN A 12 -28.90 33.60 -17.53
N ALA A 13 -29.79 34.58 -17.71
CA ALA A 13 -29.90 35.84 -17.00
C ALA A 13 -30.61 35.71 -15.63
N SER A 14 -30.27 34.67 -14.88
CA SER A 14 -30.61 34.52 -13.47
C SER A 14 -29.34 34.04 -12.79
N GLY A 15 -28.79 34.88 -11.91
CA GLY A 15 -27.47 34.76 -11.30
C GLY A 15 -27.29 33.59 -10.32
N GLU A 16 -27.67 32.39 -10.71
CA GLU A 16 -27.40 31.15 -9.99
C GLU A 16 -26.81 30.11 -10.95
N ARG A 17 -25.50 29.93 -10.86
CA ARG A 17 -24.75 28.74 -11.30
C ARG A 17 -23.87 28.36 -10.11
N ARG A 18 -23.88 27.14 -9.55
CA ARG A 18 -24.26 25.82 -10.08
C ARG A 18 -24.80 24.97 -8.92
N ARG A 19 -25.90 24.22 -9.13
CA ARG A 19 -26.06 22.94 -8.43
C ARG A 19 -24.88 22.08 -8.85
N GLY A 20 -24.09 21.55 -7.91
CA GLY A 20 -22.88 20.84 -8.27
C GLY A 20 -23.19 19.63 -9.15
N GLY A 21 -22.27 19.37 -10.09
CA GLY A 21 -22.37 18.19 -10.93
C GLY A 21 -21.90 16.96 -10.17
N TRP A 22 -21.99 15.79 -10.80
CA TRP A 22 -21.52 14.51 -10.24
C TRP A 22 -20.09 14.54 -9.68
N GLN A 23 -19.26 15.50 -10.11
CA GLN A 23 -17.91 15.73 -9.59
C GLN A 23 -17.87 16.05 -8.09
N GLU A 24 -18.92 16.65 -7.53
CA GLU A 24 -18.98 16.99 -6.09
C GLU A 24 -19.18 15.74 -5.21
N HIS A 25 -19.71 14.66 -5.79
CA HIS A 25 -19.94 13.40 -5.09
C HIS A 25 -18.74 12.45 -5.14
N LEU A 26 -17.71 12.78 -5.92
CA LEU A 26 -16.47 12.00 -5.95
C LEU A 26 -15.75 12.07 -4.60
N PRO A 27 -14.91 11.07 -4.26
CA PRO A 27 -13.99 11.17 -3.15
C PRO A 27 -13.21 12.48 -3.19
N GLN A 28 -13.22 13.16 -2.05
CA GLN A 28 -12.49 14.40 -1.82
C GLN A 28 -11.10 14.07 -1.29
N SER A 29 -10.13 14.95 -1.55
CA SER A 29 -8.80 14.80 -0.99
C SER A 29 -8.87 14.83 0.53
N LEU A 30 -8.22 13.86 1.17
CA LEU A 30 -7.92 13.97 2.59
C LEU A 30 -6.78 14.95 2.79
N ASP A 31 -6.71 15.50 3.99
CA ASP A 31 -5.54 16.27 4.42
C ASP A 31 -4.32 15.33 4.54
N ASP A 32 -3.15 15.85 4.15
CA ASP A 32 -1.89 15.12 4.15
C ASP A 32 -1.56 14.55 5.56
N ASP A 33 -1.99 15.24 6.63
CA ASP A 33 -1.83 14.78 8.02
C ASP A 33 -2.65 13.55 8.35
N THR A 34 -3.87 13.45 7.84
CA THR A 34 -4.72 12.26 8.01
C THR A 34 -4.20 11.08 7.23
N VAL A 35 -3.74 11.29 5.98
CA VAL A 35 -3.10 10.24 5.19
C VAL A 35 -1.87 9.72 5.93
N ARG A 36 -0.96 10.63 6.32
CA ARG A 36 0.25 10.35 7.08
C ARG A 36 -0.04 9.54 8.34
N ARG A 37 -1.00 9.99 9.16
CA ARG A 37 -1.36 9.35 10.43
C ARG A 37 -1.86 7.93 10.22
N ARG A 38 -2.77 7.70 9.28
CA ARG A 38 -3.36 6.37 9.02
C ARG A 38 -2.31 5.38 8.53
N VAL A 39 -1.48 5.77 7.58
CA VAL A 39 -0.39 4.92 7.08
C VAL A 39 0.61 4.60 8.18
N LYS A 40 1.04 5.63 8.95
CA LYS A 40 1.98 5.44 10.06
C LYS A 40 1.44 4.47 11.11
N THR A 41 0.16 4.58 11.48
CA THR A 41 -0.46 3.67 12.46
C THR A 41 -0.32 2.20 12.06
N VAL A 42 -0.60 1.86 10.80
CA VAL A 42 -0.49 0.46 10.31
C VAL A 42 0.96 -0.03 10.36
N LEU A 43 1.90 0.81 9.90
CA LEU A 43 3.32 0.46 9.91
C LEU A 43 3.88 0.31 11.33
N ASP A 44 3.49 1.20 12.25
CA ASP A 44 3.86 1.12 13.67
C ASP A 44 3.27 -0.15 14.31
N GLN A 45 2.00 -0.47 14.03
CA GLN A 45 1.36 -1.70 14.52
C GLN A 45 2.10 -2.95 14.02
N ALA A 46 2.54 -2.97 12.76
CA ALA A 46 3.35 -4.05 12.21
C ALA A 46 4.70 -4.16 12.93
N ALA A 47 5.39 -3.04 13.16
CA ALA A 47 6.65 -3.02 13.88
C ALA A 47 6.52 -3.54 15.31
N VAL A 48 5.52 -3.05 16.05
CA VAL A 48 5.20 -3.49 17.42
C VAL A 48 4.79 -4.96 17.44
N HIS A 49 4.03 -5.43 16.44
CA HIS A 49 3.70 -6.84 16.32
C HIS A 49 4.96 -7.69 16.22
N VAL A 50 5.92 -7.29 15.38
CA VAL A 50 7.17 -8.05 15.23
C VAL A 50 7.99 -8.02 16.53
N GLU A 51 8.14 -6.86 17.16
CA GLU A 51 8.89 -6.70 18.41
C GLU A 51 8.35 -7.55 19.56
N ASN A 52 7.03 -7.74 19.64
CA ASN A 52 6.40 -8.51 20.70
C ASN A 52 6.42 -10.02 20.43
N ASN A 53 6.49 -10.44 19.17
CA ASN A 53 6.22 -11.83 18.78
C ASN A 53 7.42 -12.58 18.20
N PHE A 54 8.49 -11.88 17.84
CA PHE A 54 9.69 -12.46 17.24
C PHE A 54 10.94 -12.06 18.03
N GLY A 55 11.96 -12.92 18.01
CA GLY A 55 13.22 -12.72 18.71
C GLY A 55 14.42 -12.74 17.79
N ASP A 56 15.48 -12.03 18.20
CA ASP A 56 16.78 -12.05 17.54
C ASP A 56 17.57 -13.31 17.97
N ILE A 57 17.05 -14.48 17.60
CA ILE A 57 17.64 -15.79 17.88
C ILE A 57 18.40 -16.25 16.62
N SER A 58 19.68 -16.60 16.78
CA SER A 58 20.47 -17.21 15.71
C SER A 58 20.11 -18.68 15.58
N LYS A 59 19.63 -19.09 14.41
CA LYS A 59 19.34 -20.49 14.06
C LYS A 59 20.10 -20.85 12.80
N ALA A 60 21.39 -21.13 12.97
CA ALA A 60 22.31 -21.40 11.88
C ALA A 60 22.23 -22.83 11.30
N GLU A 61 21.26 -23.67 11.71
CA GLU A 61 21.38 -25.14 11.54
C GLU A 61 20.17 -25.86 10.88
N GLU A 62 19.06 -25.18 10.54
CA GLU A 62 17.87 -25.84 9.93
C GLU A 62 17.68 -25.45 8.44
N GLU A 63 18.63 -25.83 7.58
CA GLU A 63 18.90 -25.12 6.32
C GLU A 63 18.09 -25.48 5.06
N GLU A 64 17.27 -26.53 4.99
CA GLU A 64 16.71 -26.96 3.68
C GLU A 64 15.18 -26.81 3.51
N ARG A 65 14.36 -27.00 4.56
CA ARG A 65 12.89 -26.83 4.44
C ARG A 65 12.41 -25.39 4.56
N GLU A 66 13.20 -24.52 5.19
CA GLU A 66 12.83 -23.13 5.47
C GLU A 66 13.00 -22.22 4.26
N SER A 67 13.84 -22.61 3.29
CA SER A 67 14.16 -21.80 2.11
C SER A 67 12.92 -21.53 1.23
N ASP A 68 12.07 -22.54 1.00
CA ASP A 68 10.89 -22.39 0.12
C ASP A 68 9.80 -21.52 0.77
N ALA A 69 9.57 -21.67 2.08
CA ALA A 69 8.59 -20.87 2.81
C ALA A 69 9.03 -19.40 2.89
N LEU A 70 10.32 -19.13 3.13
CA LEU A 70 10.86 -17.77 3.12
C LEU A 70 10.91 -17.16 1.72
N ALA A 71 11.09 -17.96 0.66
CA ALA A 71 11.09 -17.48 -0.71
C ALA A 71 9.75 -16.82 -1.11
N ALA A 72 8.63 -17.31 -0.57
CA ALA A 72 7.31 -16.70 -0.78
C ALA A 72 7.19 -15.26 -0.24
N PHE A 73 8.11 -14.85 0.64
CA PHE A 73 8.18 -13.55 1.28
C PHE A 73 9.37 -12.70 0.81
N GLN A 74 10.02 -13.11 -0.29
CA GLN A 74 11.07 -12.32 -0.91
C GLN A 74 10.51 -10.99 -1.40
N THR A 75 11.22 -9.89 -1.11
CA THR A 75 10.89 -8.56 -1.63
C THR A 75 11.94 -8.12 -2.66
N PRO A 76 11.59 -7.26 -3.63
CA PRO A 76 12.54 -6.74 -4.61
C PRO A 76 13.54 -5.73 -4.01
N HIS A 77 13.35 -5.33 -2.75
CA HIS A 77 14.16 -4.31 -2.07
C HIS A 77 15.25 -4.91 -1.18
N LEU A 78 15.30 -6.24 -1.04
CA LEU A 78 16.36 -6.93 -0.34
C LEU A 78 17.56 -7.16 -1.29
N PRO A 79 18.81 -6.97 -0.81
CA PRO A 79 20.01 -7.10 -1.64
C PRO A 79 20.40 -8.55 -1.95
N ALA A 80 19.79 -9.53 -1.28
CA ALA A 80 20.03 -10.95 -1.45
C ALA A 80 18.77 -11.76 -1.06
N PRO A 81 18.73 -13.08 -1.33
CA PRO A 81 17.61 -13.92 -0.90
C PRO A 81 17.36 -13.83 0.60
N LEU A 82 16.10 -13.71 1.00
CA LEU A 82 15.66 -13.54 2.38
C LEU A 82 16.20 -14.64 3.28
N ALA A 83 16.13 -15.90 2.84
CA ALA A 83 16.66 -17.05 3.59
C ALA A 83 18.14 -16.88 3.95
N ARG A 84 18.96 -16.37 3.02
CA ARG A 84 20.37 -16.08 3.26
C ARG A 84 20.55 -14.90 4.23
N LEU A 85 19.80 -13.83 4.02
CA LEU A 85 19.91 -12.63 4.85
C LEU A 85 19.53 -12.93 6.30
N ILE A 86 18.43 -13.64 6.53
CA ILE A 86 17.92 -13.90 7.88
C ILE A 86 18.80 -14.89 8.66
N ALA A 87 19.40 -15.88 7.99
CA ALA A 87 20.33 -16.81 8.60
C ALA A 87 21.65 -16.14 9.04
N GLN A 88 22.08 -15.09 8.31
CA GLN A 88 23.33 -14.36 8.58
C GLN A 88 23.13 -13.12 9.46
N SER A 89 21.88 -12.72 9.66
CA SER A 89 21.47 -11.52 10.37
C SER A 89 21.65 -11.69 11.88
N ARG A 90 22.21 -10.67 12.53
CA ARG A 90 22.24 -10.58 14.00
C ARG A 90 20.91 -10.07 14.57
N ARG A 91 20.08 -9.48 13.71
CA ARG A 91 18.81 -8.85 14.04
C ARG A 91 17.71 -9.27 13.05
N PRO A 92 17.36 -10.57 12.98
CA PRO A 92 16.36 -11.07 12.04
C PRO A 92 15.01 -10.37 12.18
N THR A 93 14.68 -9.83 13.35
CA THR A 93 13.48 -9.01 13.55
C THR A 93 13.40 -7.78 12.62
N LEU A 94 14.54 -7.20 12.20
CA LEU A 94 14.56 -6.09 11.25
C LEU A 94 14.13 -6.53 9.84
N LEU A 95 14.57 -7.73 9.42
CA LEU A 95 14.16 -8.34 8.15
C LEU A 95 12.68 -8.74 8.18
N ILE A 96 12.21 -9.32 9.29
CA ILE A 96 10.81 -9.69 9.49
C ILE A 96 9.92 -8.44 9.43
N LYS A 97 10.33 -7.33 10.05
CA LYS A 97 9.63 -6.02 9.94
C LYS A 97 9.56 -5.53 8.51
N HIS A 98 10.69 -5.54 7.79
CA HIS A 98 10.75 -5.13 6.39
C HIS A 98 9.75 -5.92 5.54
N VAL A 99 9.81 -7.26 5.64
CA VAL A 99 8.95 -8.17 4.88
C VAL A 99 7.48 -7.95 5.23
N LEU A 100 7.14 -7.89 6.52
CA LEU A 100 5.76 -7.68 6.95
C LEU A 100 5.23 -6.34 6.42
N ALA A 101 5.97 -5.26 6.61
CA ALA A 101 5.59 -3.94 6.12
C ALA A 101 5.43 -3.94 4.60
N TYR A 102 6.30 -4.64 3.85
CA TYR A 102 6.19 -4.77 2.40
C TYR A 102 4.89 -5.46 2.01
N HIS A 103 4.58 -6.62 2.59
CA HIS A 103 3.35 -7.32 2.25
C HIS A 103 2.07 -6.59 2.66
N LEU A 104 2.10 -5.77 3.71
CA LEU A 104 0.98 -4.92 4.10
C LEU A 104 0.70 -3.79 3.10
N VAL A 105 1.69 -3.35 2.32
CA VAL A 105 1.53 -2.20 1.42
C VAL A 105 1.61 -2.54 -0.07
N ALA A 106 2.30 -3.62 -0.41
CA ALA A 106 2.61 -4.02 -1.79
C ALA A 106 1.76 -5.21 -2.28
N SER A 107 0.75 -5.63 -1.51
CA SER A 107 -0.17 -6.71 -1.91
C SER A 107 -1.55 -6.16 -2.31
N PRO A 108 -1.66 -5.29 -3.34
CA PRO A 108 -2.93 -4.65 -3.68
C PRO A 108 -4.00 -5.67 -4.07
N ASP A 109 -3.63 -6.81 -4.66
CA ASP A 109 -4.59 -7.88 -5.03
C ASP A 109 -5.22 -8.58 -3.83
N LEU A 110 -4.52 -8.61 -2.69
CA LEU A 110 -5.05 -9.11 -1.43
C LEU A 110 -5.99 -8.09 -0.79
N LEU A 111 -5.68 -6.80 -0.96
CA LEU A 111 -6.26 -5.72 -0.16
C LEU A 111 -7.41 -4.99 -0.86
N LEU A 112 -7.45 -5.01 -2.19
CA LEU A 112 -8.38 -4.28 -3.03
C LEU A 112 -9.06 -5.21 -4.06
N PRO A 113 -10.30 -4.89 -4.48
CA PRO A 113 -10.95 -5.59 -5.57
C PRO A 113 -10.13 -5.55 -6.87
N PRO A 114 -10.15 -6.60 -7.72
CA PRO A 114 -9.42 -6.63 -9.00
C PRO A 114 -9.71 -5.42 -9.90
N THR A 115 -10.97 -4.95 -9.90
CA THR A 115 -11.41 -3.74 -10.61
C THR A 115 -10.58 -2.51 -10.28
N MET A 116 -9.94 -2.46 -9.10
CA MET A 116 -9.11 -1.34 -8.63
C MET A 116 -7.61 -1.56 -8.89
N THR A 117 -7.17 -2.77 -9.22
CA THR A 117 -5.73 -3.10 -9.34
C THR A 117 -5.28 -3.40 -10.77
N GLU A 118 -6.19 -3.76 -11.67
CA GLU A 118 -5.83 -4.16 -13.04
C GLU A 118 -5.37 -3.01 -13.94
N LEU A 119 -6.11 -1.88 -13.96
CA LEU A 119 -5.82 -0.80 -14.92
C LEU A 119 -4.45 -0.14 -14.71
N PRO A 120 -4.01 0.19 -13.48
CA PRO A 120 -2.67 0.75 -13.26
C PRO A 120 -1.56 -0.07 -13.91
N ARG A 121 -1.65 -1.41 -13.84
CA ARG A 121 -0.66 -2.35 -14.42
C ARG A 121 -0.51 -2.20 -15.94
N VAL A 122 -1.56 -1.77 -16.63
CA VAL A 122 -1.57 -1.62 -18.09
C VAL A 122 -1.18 -0.19 -18.50
N VAL A 123 -1.52 0.80 -17.68
CA VAL A 123 -1.31 2.24 -17.99
C VAL A 123 0.14 2.66 -17.82
N ASP A 124 0.88 2.07 -16.86
CA ASP A 124 2.30 2.37 -16.61
C ASP A 124 3.22 2.13 -17.83
N HIS A 125 2.72 1.46 -18.86
CA HIS A 125 3.44 1.16 -20.10
C HIS A 125 3.21 2.16 -21.26
N ARG A 126 2.56 3.32 -21.04
CA ARG A 126 2.31 4.33 -22.09
C ARG A 126 3.20 5.58 -21.93
N PRO A 127 4.36 5.66 -22.62
CA PRO A 127 5.34 6.73 -22.40
C PRO A 127 5.06 8.05 -23.14
N ASP A 128 4.06 8.10 -24.02
CA ASP A 128 3.87 9.21 -24.96
C ASP A 128 3.29 10.47 -24.31
N ARG A 129 2.51 10.33 -23.22
CA ARG A 129 1.87 11.46 -22.51
C ARG A 129 1.76 11.23 -21.00
N PRO A 130 2.88 11.25 -20.26
CA PRO A 130 2.91 10.87 -18.84
C PRO A 130 1.99 11.75 -17.97
N ARG A 131 1.92 13.06 -18.24
CA ARG A 131 1.02 13.96 -17.50
C ARG A 131 -0.46 13.64 -17.73
N ALA A 132 -0.86 13.43 -18.97
CA ALA A 132 -2.25 13.11 -19.29
C ALA A 132 -2.65 11.74 -18.75
N ALA A 133 -1.73 10.76 -18.78
CA ALA A 133 -1.93 9.45 -18.19
C ALA A 133 -2.12 9.55 -16.66
N SER A 134 -1.28 10.31 -15.97
CA SER A 134 -1.39 10.54 -14.52
C SER A 134 -2.72 11.17 -14.12
N GLN A 135 -3.15 12.21 -14.84
CA GLN A 135 -4.46 12.85 -14.64
C GLN A 135 -5.61 11.88 -14.91
N ALA A 136 -5.56 11.13 -16.01
CA ALA A 136 -6.57 10.13 -16.34
C ALA A 136 -6.66 9.04 -15.28
N LEU A 137 -5.52 8.56 -14.76
CA LEU A 137 -5.47 7.55 -13.71
C LEU A 137 -6.04 8.08 -12.39
N SER A 138 -5.72 9.33 -12.02
CA SER A 138 -6.33 10.01 -10.88
C SER A 138 -7.86 10.06 -11.00
N HIS A 139 -8.38 10.49 -12.14
CA HIS A 139 -9.82 10.53 -12.37
C HIS A 139 -10.46 9.15 -12.36
N TRP A 140 -9.84 8.16 -13.00
CA TRP A 140 -10.32 6.79 -13.02
C TRP A 140 -10.40 6.20 -11.61
N ARG A 141 -9.38 6.38 -10.76
CA ARG A 141 -9.40 5.90 -9.37
C ARG A 141 -10.58 6.47 -8.60
N ARG A 142 -10.79 7.78 -8.67
CA ARG A 142 -11.91 8.46 -8.00
C ARG A 142 -13.28 8.03 -8.51
N LEU A 143 -13.42 7.89 -9.83
CA LEU A 143 -14.65 7.39 -10.45
C LEU A 143 -14.93 5.95 -10.04
N THR A 144 -13.90 5.11 -10.01
CA THR A 144 -14.02 3.71 -9.58
C THR A 144 -14.40 3.62 -8.11
N ALA A 145 -13.76 4.38 -7.23
CA ALA A 145 -14.09 4.45 -5.81
C ALA A 145 -15.50 5.02 -5.54
N TYR A 146 -16.04 5.85 -6.45
CA TYR A 146 -17.41 6.35 -6.37
C TYR A 146 -18.45 5.34 -6.87
N LEU A 147 -18.16 4.66 -7.98
CA LEU A 147 -19.11 3.76 -8.65
C LEU A 147 -19.11 2.35 -8.07
N TYR A 148 -17.95 1.86 -7.62
CA TYR A 148 -17.82 0.55 -7.01
C TYR A 148 -18.25 0.63 -5.54
N PRO A 149 -19.02 -0.34 -5.02
CA PRO A 149 -19.32 -0.40 -3.59
C PRO A 149 -18.03 -0.32 -2.80
N ALA A 150 -18.01 0.46 -1.71
CA ALA A 150 -16.86 0.43 -0.82
C ALA A 150 -16.56 -1.02 -0.44
N PRO A 151 -15.29 -1.46 -0.38
CA PRO A 151 -14.97 -2.87 -0.10
C PRO A 151 -15.66 -3.43 1.15
N ALA A 152 -15.89 -2.59 2.16
CA ALA A 152 -16.63 -2.95 3.38
C ALA A 152 -18.14 -3.18 3.20
N ALA A 153 -18.70 -2.82 2.05
CA ALA A 153 -20.12 -2.96 1.70
C ALA A 153 -20.40 -4.09 0.69
N ASP A 154 -19.37 -4.80 0.23
CA ASP A 154 -19.47 -5.97 -0.64
C ASP A 154 -19.17 -7.24 0.17
N PRO A 155 -20.21 -8.00 0.61
CA PRO A 155 -20.02 -9.18 1.45
C PRO A 155 -19.20 -10.29 0.78
N ALA A 156 -19.30 -10.43 -0.54
CA ALA A 156 -18.58 -11.46 -1.28
C ALA A 156 -17.08 -11.13 -1.35
N PHE A 157 -16.75 -9.87 -1.65
CA PHE A 157 -15.38 -9.41 -1.60
C PHE A 157 -14.82 -9.47 -0.17
N LEU A 158 -15.59 -9.09 0.85
CA LEU A 158 -15.17 -9.19 2.24
C LEU A 158 -14.83 -10.62 2.65
N ALA A 159 -15.69 -11.59 2.32
CA ALA A 159 -15.43 -12.99 2.63
C ALA A 159 -14.13 -13.48 1.96
N HIS A 160 -13.98 -13.22 0.65
CA HIS A 160 -12.77 -13.57 -0.08
C HIS A 160 -11.51 -12.91 0.49
N ARG A 161 -11.57 -11.61 0.80
CA ARG A 161 -10.47 -10.87 1.41
C ARG A 161 -10.09 -11.45 2.77
N ASN A 162 -11.06 -11.83 3.59
CA ASN A 162 -10.81 -12.43 4.89
C ASN A 162 -10.09 -13.77 4.74
N ASP A 163 -10.57 -14.65 3.84
CA ASP A 163 -9.92 -15.95 3.57
C ASP A 163 -8.46 -15.76 3.11
N CYS A 164 -8.22 -14.82 2.20
CA CYS A 164 -6.87 -14.51 1.73
C CYS A 164 -5.97 -13.93 2.84
N ILE A 165 -6.50 -13.05 3.70
CA ILE A 165 -5.75 -12.49 4.83
C ILE A 165 -5.40 -13.59 5.82
N GLU A 166 -6.34 -14.46 6.16
CA GLU A 166 -6.10 -15.57 7.08
C GLU A 166 -5.01 -16.52 6.55
N ASP A 167 -5.12 -16.93 5.29
CA ASP A 167 -4.11 -17.77 4.64
C ASP A 167 -2.73 -17.09 4.56
N GLN A 168 -2.68 -15.79 4.24
CA GLN A 168 -1.41 -15.03 4.22
C GLN A 168 -0.79 -14.92 5.62
N VAL A 169 -1.60 -14.74 6.66
CA VAL A 169 -1.17 -14.71 8.06
C VAL A 169 -0.60 -16.06 8.48
N ASP A 170 -1.28 -17.16 8.15
CA ASP A 170 -0.84 -18.51 8.49
C ASP A 170 0.47 -18.86 7.76
N ARG A 171 0.59 -18.51 6.47
CA ARG A 171 1.84 -18.65 5.71
C ARG A 171 2.97 -17.81 6.30
N PHE A 172 2.70 -16.59 6.73
CA PHE A 172 3.72 -15.71 7.34
C PHE A 172 4.21 -16.26 8.67
N LEU A 173 3.30 -16.62 9.58
CA LEU A 173 3.66 -17.20 10.87
C LEU A 173 4.36 -18.55 10.74
N GLY A 174 3.99 -19.35 9.73
CA GLY A 174 4.67 -20.59 9.40
C GLY A 174 6.10 -20.37 8.89
N ALA A 175 6.29 -19.44 7.95
CA ALA A 175 7.61 -19.15 7.37
C ALA A 175 8.60 -18.57 8.40
N PHE A 176 8.12 -17.76 9.35
CA PHE A 176 8.95 -17.16 10.40
C PHE A 176 8.83 -17.86 11.75
N GLN A 177 8.24 -19.07 11.80
CA GLN A 177 8.12 -19.89 12.99
C GLN A 177 9.46 -20.02 13.77
N PRO A 178 10.61 -20.19 13.10
CA PRO A 178 11.88 -20.37 13.81
C PRO A 178 12.26 -19.18 14.70
N TRP A 179 11.83 -17.96 14.35
CA TRP A 179 12.12 -16.73 15.09
C TRP A 179 11.02 -16.32 16.05
N LEU A 180 9.95 -17.11 16.20
CA LEU A 180 8.89 -16.78 17.14
C LEU A 180 9.44 -16.77 18.58
N SER A 181 9.08 -15.72 19.32
CA SER A 181 9.42 -15.62 20.73
C SER A 181 8.69 -16.71 21.52
N SER A 182 9.39 -17.27 22.52
CA SER A 182 8.86 -18.32 23.39
C SER A 182 7.70 -17.84 24.27
N ASN A 183 7.43 -16.53 24.32
CA ASN A 183 6.30 -15.98 25.04
C ASN A 183 5.03 -16.13 24.18
N PRO A 184 4.06 -16.97 24.58
CA PRO A 184 2.80 -17.07 23.86
C PRO A 184 2.01 -15.77 24.03
N ALA A 185 2.04 -14.90 23.02
CA ALA A 185 0.98 -13.91 22.89
C ALA A 185 -0.29 -14.68 22.51
N ALA A 186 -1.22 -14.82 23.45
CA ALA A 186 -2.46 -15.58 23.28
C ALA A 186 -3.22 -15.22 21.99
N ASP A 187 -3.05 -14.00 21.49
CA ASP A 187 -3.75 -13.45 20.33
C ASP A 187 -2.83 -13.10 19.15
N ARG A 188 -1.61 -13.68 19.03
CA ARG A 188 -0.66 -13.35 17.94
C ARG A 188 -1.30 -13.36 16.55
N ARG A 189 -1.92 -14.48 16.19
CA ARG A 189 -2.58 -14.64 14.88
C ARG A 189 -3.67 -13.59 14.68
N GLN A 190 -4.55 -13.43 15.67
CA GLN A 190 -5.67 -12.50 15.59
C GLN A 190 -5.21 -11.03 15.47
N ASN A 191 -4.14 -10.66 16.18
CA ASN A 191 -3.53 -9.34 16.07
C ASN A 191 -2.97 -9.09 14.67
N LEU A 192 -2.33 -10.10 14.06
CA LEU A 192 -1.80 -9.95 12.70
C LEU A 192 -2.92 -9.80 11.66
N ILE A 193 -4.00 -10.59 11.79
CA ILE A 193 -5.21 -10.45 10.96
C ILE A 193 -5.78 -9.02 11.04
N ALA A 194 -5.89 -8.48 12.26
CA ALA A 194 -6.38 -7.11 12.45
C ALA A 194 -5.49 -6.05 11.76
N ILE A 195 -4.16 -6.25 11.76
CA ILE A 195 -3.21 -5.36 11.08
C ILE A 195 -3.40 -5.43 9.56
N PHE A 196 -3.60 -6.62 8.98
CA PHE A 196 -3.90 -6.77 7.55
C PHE A 196 -5.23 -6.11 7.16
N HIS A 197 -6.27 -6.21 7.98
CA HIS A 197 -7.52 -5.47 7.75
C HIS A 197 -7.30 -3.95 7.77
N ALA A 198 -6.56 -3.44 8.75
CA ALA A 198 -6.23 -2.02 8.82
C ALA A 198 -5.42 -1.56 7.59
N ALA A 199 -4.51 -2.40 7.10
CA ALA A 199 -3.76 -2.15 5.86
C ALA A 199 -4.68 -2.13 4.63
N ALA A 200 -5.68 -3.00 4.56
CA ALA A 200 -6.66 -3.01 3.47
C ALA A 200 -7.48 -1.71 3.43
N ASP A 201 -7.90 -1.22 4.60
CA ASP A 201 -8.62 0.05 4.72
C ASP A 201 -7.75 1.24 4.32
N VAL A 202 -6.46 1.21 4.66
CA VAL A 202 -5.47 2.20 4.20
C VAL A 202 -5.27 2.13 2.69
N ALA A 203 -5.13 0.93 2.11
CA ALA A 203 -4.99 0.75 0.67
C ALA A 203 -6.19 1.34 -0.09
N TYR A 204 -7.42 1.09 0.40
CA TYR A 204 -8.62 1.67 -0.20
C TYR A 204 -8.68 3.19 -0.05
N MET A 205 -8.29 3.71 1.11
CA MET A 205 -8.18 5.15 1.36
C MET A 205 -7.20 5.83 0.40
N LEU A 206 -6.02 5.24 0.19
CA LEU A 206 -4.99 5.74 -0.73
C LEU A 206 -5.44 5.65 -2.19
N PHE A 207 -6.06 4.53 -2.58
CA PHE A 207 -6.66 4.38 -3.91
C PHE A 207 -7.65 5.51 -4.21
N SER A 208 -8.49 5.85 -3.23
CA SER A 208 -9.52 6.88 -3.35
C SER A 208 -8.97 8.31 -3.42
N GLN A 209 -7.68 8.54 -3.13
CA GLN A 209 -7.11 9.88 -3.18
C GLN A 209 -6.99 10.39 -4.63
N PRO A 210 -7.28 11.68 -4.88
CA PRO A 210 -7.01 12.30 -6.18
C PRO A 210 -5.51 12.28 -6.50
N SER A 211 -4.67 12.44 -5.49
CA SER A 211 -3.22 12.48 -5.63
C SER A 211 -2.63 11.08 -5.85
N ALA A 212 -1.54 10.97 -6.60
CA ALA A 212 -0.73 9.77 -6.65
C ALA A 212 0.19 9.77 -5.42
N ILE A 213 0.18 8.65 -4.70
CA ILE A 213 0.92 8.47 -3.45
C ILE A 213 1.63 7.12 -3.56
N GLU A 214 2.92 7.10 -3.24
CA GLU A 214 3.77 5.92 -3.37
C GLU A 214 4.60 5.69 -2.10
N TYR A 215 4.91 4.42 -1.85
CA TYR A 215 5.77 4.01 -0.75
C TYR A 215 7.24 4.11 -1.16
N ASP A 216 8.05 4.76 -0.32
CA ASP A 216 9.49 4.87 -0.53
C ASP A 216 10.22 3.70 0.13
N TRP A 217 10.66 2.76 -0.71
CA TRP A 217 11.51 1.64 -0.34
C TRP A 217 12.97 1.82 -0.76
N ALA A 218 13.34 3.01 -1.26
CA ALA A 218 14.66 3.21 -1.87
C ALA A 218 15.78 2.85 -0.89
N ALA A 219 16.61 1.87 -1.30
CA ALA A 219 17.81 1.51 -0.60
C ALA A 219 18.72 2.74 -0.48
N ARG A 220 19.18 3.01 0.73
CA ARG A 220 20.18 4.07 0.97
C ARG A 220 21.57 3.51 0.63
N PRO A 221 22.57 4.37 0.35
CA PRO A 221 23.95 3.94 0.19
C PRO A 221 24.37 3.05 1.38
N ASP A 222 25.33 2.14 1.14
CA ASP A 222 25.98 1.30 2.16
C ASP A 222 25.24 0.02 2.60
N GLY A 223 24.27 -0.45 1.81
CA GLY A 223 23.58 -1.72 2.09
C GLY A 223 22.62 -1.65 3.28
N ALA A 224 22.16 -0.45 3.63
CA ALA A 224 21.18 -0.23 4.69
C ALA A 224 19.81 -0.82 4.32
N LEU A 225 19.11 -1.37 5.31
CA LEU A 225 17.76 -1.91 5.15
C LEU A 225 16.73 -0.84 5.45
N VAL A 226 15.71 -0.73 4.61
CA VAL A 226 14.49 0.02 4.91
C VAL A 226 13.57 -0.88 5.73
N SER A 227 13.57 -0.76 7.05
CA SER A 227 12.73 -1.61 7.92
C SER A 227 11.25 -1.26 7.82
N LEU A 228 10.91 0.02 7.59
CA LEU A 228 9.55 0.48 7.30
C LEU A 228 9.62 1.51 6.17
N PRO A 229 8.70 1.49 5.21
CA PRO A 229 8.74 2.38 4.05
C PRO A 229 8.40 3.82 4.44
N GLY A 230 8.90 4.75 3.63
CA GLY A 230 8.41 6.12 3.60
C GLY A 230 7.12 6.23 2.79
N LEU A 231 6.57 7.44 2.71
CA LEU A 231 5.37 7.73 1.92
C LEU A 231 5.53 9.08 1.26
N HIS A 232 5.40 9.12 -0.06
CA HIS A 232 5.55 10.32 -0.87
C HIS A 232 4.28 10.60 -1.67
N LYS A 233 3.89 11.87 -1.75
CA LYS A 233 2.87 12.38 -2.66
C LYS A 233 3.57 12.88 -3.93
N LEU A 234 3.15 12.39 -5.08
CA LEU A 234 3.80 12.63 -6.37
C LEU A 234 3.01 13.60 -7.26
N THR A 235 1.71 13.72 -7.06
CA THR A 235 0.85 14.65 -7.79
C THR A 235 0.03 15.50 -6.84
N ASP A 236 -0.46 16.63 -7.35
CA ASP A 236 -1.53 17.39 -6.72
C ASP A 236 -2.91 16.71 -6.88
N GLU A 237 -3.95 17.37 -6.36
CA GLU A 237 -5.34 16.90 -6.37
C GLU A 237 -5.98 16.90 -7.76
N SER A 238 -5.31 17.48 -8.77
CA SER A 238 -5.70 17.39 -10.18
C SER A 238 -5.04 16.22 -10.91
N GLY A 239 -4.17 15.47 -10.24
CA GLY A 239 -3.32 14.45 -10.86
C GLY A 239 -2.18 15.06 -11.68
N SER A 240 -1.83 16.33 -11.46
CA SER A 240 -0.65 16.95 -12.09
C SER A 240 0.60 16.64 -11.26
N PRO A 241 1.71 16.18 -11.89
CA PRO A 241 2.95 15.91 -11.18
C PRO A 241 3.46 17.11 -10.39
N LEU A 242 3.92 16.87 -9.17
CA LEU A 242 4.60 17.88 -8.36
C LEU A 242 6.03 18.10 -8.88
N PRO A 243 6.60 19.31 -8.74
CA PRO A 243 8.00 19.57 -9.09
C PRO A 243 8.98 18.69 -8.31
N TYR A 244 8.63 18.36 -7.06
CA TYR A 244 9.34 17.45 -6.18
C TYR A 244 8.33 16.59 -5.43
N ALA A 245 8.67 15.33 -5.18
CA ALA A 245 7.86 14.47 -4.33
C ALA A 245 7.71 15.11 -2.94
N HIS A 246 6.46 15.28 -2.50
CA HIS A 246 6.17 15.80 -1.17
C HIS A 246 6.23 14.66 -0.15
N VAL A 247 7.14 14.76 0.81
CA VAL A 247 7.39 13.72 1.79
C VAL A 247 6.32 13.76 2.89
N LEU A 248 5.49 12.72 2.95
CA LEU A 248 4.49 12.53 3.99
C LEU A 248 5.06 11.75 5.18
N LEU A 249 5.85 10.72 4.91
CA LEU A 249 6.54 9.90 5.92
C LEU A 249 7.97 9.62 5.47
N LEU A 250 8.92 9.75 6.40
CA LEU A 250 10.29 9.32 6.19
C LEU A 250 10.39 7.80 6.41
N PRO A 251 11.18 7.08 5.58
CA PRO A 251 11.45 5.67 5.83
C PRO A 251 12.27 5.46 7.09
N VAL A 252 12.05 4.32 7.75
CA VAL A 252 12.90 3.87 8.86
C VAL A 252 14.04 3.05 8.27
N VAL A 253 15.24 3.62 8.26
CA VAL A 253 16.44 3.00 7.70
C VAL A 253 17.35 2.52 8.83
N VAL A 254 17.87 1.30 8.70
CA VAL A 254 18.76 0.67 9.67
C VAL A 254 20.07 0.26 9.00
N SER A 255 21.18 0.73 9.57
CA SER A 255 22.54 0.34 9.18
C SER A 255 22.89 -0.90 10.00
N SER A 256 23.11 -2.04 9.34
CA SER A 256 23.30 -3.39 9.93
C SER A 256 22.02 -4.10 10.41
N PHE A 257 21.78 -5.28 9.84
CA PHE A 257 20.75 -6.23 10.21
C PHE A 257 21.36 -7.63 10.20
#